data_AF-A0A530ATA3-F1
#
_entry.id   AF-A0A530ATA3-F1
#
_cell.length_a   1.000
_cell.length_b   1.000
_cell.length_c   1.000
_cell.angle_alpha   90.00
_cell.angle_beta   90.00
_cell.angle_gamma   90.00
#
_symmetry.space_group_name_H-M   'P 1'
#
loop_
_entity.id
_entity.type
_entity.pdbx_description
1 polymer ?
#
loop_
_entity_poly.entity_id
_entity_poly.type
_entity_poly.pdbx_seq_one_letter_code
_entity_poly.pdbx_strand_id
1 'polypeptide(L)'
;AEICGCNGVCKGKITGAITAKGLTGLDDVRAHTKASASCGSCTGLVEQLLKLTLGEAYNPAAVQPMCGCTSLGHDDVRRLIKAKGLKTIPAVMQELEWKTSCGCAKCRPALNYYLVCDWPDQYADDYQSRFINERVHANIQKDGTYSVVPRMWGGVTSANELRAIADVVDKFRIPTVKVTGGQRIDMLGIRKEDLPAVWADLGKAGFVSGHAYAKGLRTVKTCV
;
A
#
# COMPACT_ATOMS: atom_id res chain seq x y z
N ALA A 1 5.15 -32.41 -6.21
CA ALA A 1 6.15 -31.32 -6.15
C ALA A 1 5.53 -30.09 -5.51
N GLU A 2 6.23 -29.50 -4.56
CA GLU A 2 5.87 -28.21 -3.95
C GLU A 2 6.16 -27.07 -4.93
N ILE A 3 5.27 -26.08 -5.00
CA ILE A 3 5.37 -24.94 -5.91
C ILE A 3 5.48 -23.62 -5.13
N CYS A 4 4.73 -23.47 -4.04
CA CYS A 4 4.80 -22.28 -3.19
C CYS A 4 5.32 -22.62 -1.80
N GLY A 5 6.60 -22.29 -1.54
CA GLY A 5 7.24 -22.49 -0.24
C GLY A 5 6.54 -21.75 0.91
N CYS A 6 6.21 -20.47 0.71
CA CYS A 6 5.65 -19.64 1.79
C CYS A 6 4.28 -20.10 2.29
N ASN A 7 3.49 -20.78 1.45
CA ASN A 7 2.14 -21.23 1.78
C ASN A 7 1.99 -22.76 1.70
N GLY A 8 3.10 -23.50 1.53
CA GLY A 8 3.11 -24.96 1.43
C GLY A 8 2.20 -25.53 0.32
N VAL A 9 2.11 -24.86 -0.83
CA VAL A 9 1.17 -25.25 -1.90
C VAL A 9 1.88 -26.10 -2.95
N CYS A 10 1.35 -27.31 -3.18
CA CYS A 10 1.87 -28.23 -4.18
C CYS A 10 1.20 -28.09 -5.56
N LYS A 11 1.85 -28.63 -6.60
CA LYS A 11 1.35 -28.63 -7.99
C LYS A 11 -0.08 -29.17 -8.09
N GLY A 12 -0.36 -30.31 -7.46
CA GLY A 12 -1.68 -30.95 -7.54
C GLY A 12 -2.81 -30.10 -6.96
N LYS A 13 -2.53 -29.33 -5.90
CA LYS A 13 -3.51 -28.38 -5.33
C LYS A 13 -3.82 -27.23 -6.28
N ILE A 14 -2.82 -26.75 -7.04
CA ILE A 14 -3.01 -25.68 -8.03
C ILE A 14 -3.78 -26.19 -9.24
N THR A 15 -3.31 -27.28 -9.87
CA THR A 15 -3.95 -27.83 -11.07
C THR A 15 -5.36 -28.34 -10.76
N GLY A 16 -5.56 -28.98 -9.61
CA GLY A 16 -6.88 -29.41 -9.16
C GLY A 16 -7.85 -28.25 -8.94
N ALA A 17 -7.38 -27.13 -8.37
CA ALA A 17 -8.20 -25.94 -8.21
C ALA A 17 -8.56 -25.29 -9.56
N ILE A 18 -7.62 -25.24 -10.50
CA ILE A 18 -7.85 -24.72 -11.86
C ILE A 18 -8.96 -25.53 -12.54
N THR A 19 -8.86 -26.85 -12.55
CA THR A 19 -9.84 -27.72 -13.23
C THR A 19 -11.18 -27.75 -12.52
N ALA A 20 -11.21 -27.88 -11.20
CA ALA A 20 -12.46 -28.01 -10.44
C ALA A 20 -13.30 -26.73 -10.43
N LYS A 21 -12.68 -25.56 -10.59
CA LYS A 21 -13.34 -24.25 -10.51
C LYS A 21 -13.29 -23.45 -11.80
N GLY A 22 -12.69 -23.98 -12.86
CA GLY A 22 -12.53 -23.28 -14.14
C GLY A 22 -11.74 -21.98 -14.03
N LEU A 23 -10.69 -21.96 -13.21
CA LEU A 23 -9.91 -20.73 -12.97
C LEU A 23 -9.08 -20.40 -14.20
N THR A 24 -9.19 -19.18 -14.73
CA THR A 24 -8.50 -18.77 -15.96
C THR A 24 -7.39 -17.76 -15.72
N GLY A 25 -7.37 -17.11 -14.54
CA GLY A 25 -6.39 -16.10 -14.18
C GLY A 25 -5.47 -16.49 -13.02
N LEU A 26 -4.33 -15.80 -12.93
CA LEU A 26 -3.40 -15.90 -11.81
C LEU A 26 -4.03 -15.44 -10.49
N ASP A 27 -4.84 -14.38 -10.52
CA ASP A 27 -5.51 -13.85 -9.34
C ASP A 27 -6.56 -14.82 -8.77
N ASP A 28 -7.22 -15.59 -9.63
CA ASP A 28 -8.15 -16.64 -9.21
C ASP A 28 -7.41 -17.77 -8.48
N VAL A 29 -6.26 -18.18 -9.00
CA VAL A 29 -5.40 -19.19 -8.35
C VAL A 29 -4.91 -18.67 -7.00
N ARG A 30 -4.49 -17.40 -6.92
CA ARG A 30 -4.10 -16.76 -5.64
C ARG A 30 -5.25 -16.75 -4.64
N ALA A 31 -6.45 -16.41 -5.09
CA ALA A 31 -7.63 -16.33 -4.22
C ALA A 31 -7.98 -17.69 -3.60
N HIS A 32 -7.89 -18.78 -4.36
CA HIS A 32 -8.33 -20.10 -3.91
C HIS A 32 -7.24 -20.99 -3.31
N THR A 33 -5.99 -20.82 -3.71
CA THR A 33 -4.88 -21.70 -3.29
C THR A 33 -3.88 -21.00 -2.39
N LYS A 34 -3.86 -19.66 -2.38
CA LYS A 34 -2.83 -18.81 -1.79
C LYS A 34 -1.44 -18.94 -2.44
N ALA A 35 -1.25 -19.75 -3.47
CA ALA A 35 0.00 -19.73 -4.23
C ALA A 35 0.22 -18.35 -4.87
N SER A 36 1.47 -17.85 -4.91
CA SER A 36 1.84 -16.51 -5.42
C SER A 36 1.27 -15.31 -4.62
N ALA A 37 0.48 -15.53 -3.56
CA ALA A 37 -0.18 -14.44 -2.82
C ALA A 37 0.66 -13.78 -1.71
N SER A 38 1.83 -14.33 -1.36
CA SER A 38 2.66 -13.84 -0.24
C SER A 38 3.94 -13.13 -0.72
N CYS A 39 4.99 -13.88 -1.09
CA CYS A 39 6.26 -13.33 -1.54
C CYS A 39 6.38 -13.17 -3.06
N GLY A 40 5.48 -13.81 -3.82
CA GLY A 40 5.44 -13.74 -5.29
C GLY A 40 6.53 -14.54 -6.03
N SER A 41 7.49 -15.17 -5.36
CA SER A 41 8.62 -15.86 -6.04
C SER A 41 8.17 -17.01 -6.95
N CYS A 42 7.07 -17.69 -6.61
CA CYS A 42 6.53 -18.78 -7.42
C CYS A 42 5.58 -18.35 -8.53
N THR A 43 5.41 -17.04 -8.79
CA THR A 43 4.43 -16.52 -9.77
C THR A 43 4.63 -17.11 -11.16
N GLY A 44 5.86 -17.10 -11.69
CA GLY A 44 6.14 -17.64 -13.03
C GLY A 44 5.85 -19.15 -13.12
N LEU A 45 6.07 -19.92 -12.05
CA LEU A 45 5.72 -21.34 -12.01
C LEU A 45 4.20 -21.56 -12.02
N VAL A 46 3.45 -20.70 -11.33
CA VAL A 46 1.98 -20.76 -11.33
C VAL A 46 1.42 -20.40 -12.71
N GLU A 47 1.98 -19.39 -13.37
CA GLU A 47 1.59 -19.01 -14.75
C GLU A 47 1.92 -20.13 -15.76
N GLN A 48 3.06 -20.80 -15.62
CA GLN A 48 3.37 -21.99 -16.42
C GLN A 48 2.35 -23.10 -16.20
N LEU A 49 1.92 -23.33 -14.95
CA LEU A 49 0.88 -24.32 -14.66
C LEU A 49 -0.47 -23.92 -15.26
N LEU A 50 -0.85 -22.64 -15.22
CA LEU A 50 -2.05 -22.13 -15.89
C LEU A 50 -1.99 -22.37 -17.39
N LYS A 51 -0.88 -22.01 -18.04
CA LYS A 51 -0.65 -22.26 -19.47
C LYS A 51 -0.74 -23.74 -19.82
N LEU A 52 -0.16 -24.62 -19.02
CA LEU A 52 -0.20 -26.08 -19.25
C LEU A 52 -1.58 -26.69 -18.99
N THR A 53 -2.34 -26.15 -18.04
CA THR A 53 -3.64 -26.73 -17.64
C THR A 53 -4.78 -26.23 -18.53
N LEU A 54 -4.72 -24.98 -18.98
CA LEU A 54 -5.76 -24.34 -19.80
C LEU A 54 -5.44 -24.38 -21.30
N GLY A 55 -4.19 -24.60 -21.70
CA GLY A 55 -3.78 -24.64 -23.11
C GLY A 55 -4.11 -23.33 -23.83
N GLU A 56 -4.84 -23.44 -24.94
CA GLU A 56 -5.26 -22.29 -25.77
C GLU A 56 -6.27 -21.37 -25.06
N ALA A 57 -6.96 -21.85 -24.01
CA ALA A 57 -7.87 -21.02 -23.22
C ALA A 57 -7.13 -20.03 -22.28
N TYR A 58 -5.82 -20.19 -22.10
CA TYR A 58 -5.02 -19.23 -21.36
C TYR A 58 -4.66 -18.05 -22.25
N ASN A 59 -5.26 -16.89 -21.96
CA ASN A 59 -4.93 -15.64 -22.64
C ASN A 59 -4.00 -14.77 -21.77
N PRO A 60 -2.66 -14.86 -21.93
CA PRO A 60 -1.72 -14.00 -21.20
C PRO A 60 -1.78 -12.53 -21.65
N ALA A 61 -2.38 -12.25 -22.82
CA ALA A 61 -2.55 -10.90 -23.35
C ALA A 61 -3.87 -10.24 -22.87
N ALA A 62 -4.65 -10.93 -22.03
CA ALA A 62 -5.83 -10.33 -21.41
C ALA A 62 -5.39 -9.17 -20.51
N VAL A 63 -5.83 -7.96 -20.85
CA VAL A 63 -5.57 -6.74 -20.09
C VAL A 63 -5.98 -6.97 -18.64
N GLN A 64 -5.00 -6.95 -17.74
CA GLN A 64 -5.28 -7.07 -16.32
C GLN A 64 -5.94 -5.78 -15.83
N PRO A 65 -7.20 -5.84 -15.37
CA PRO A 65 -7.85 -4.65 -14.88
C PRO A 65 -7.14 -4.13 -13.63
N MET A 66 -7.06 -2.81 -13.49
CA MET A 66 -6.45 -2.17 -12.32
C MET A 66 -7.05 -2.67 -10.99
N CYS A 67 -8.37 -2.88 -10.98
CA CYS A 67 -9.10 -3.51 -9.88
C CYS A 67 -10.48 -3.96 -10.37
N GLY A 68 -11.27 -4.61 -9.50
CA GLY A 68 -12.63 -5.04 -9.83
C GLY A 68 -13.63 -3.92 -10.17
N CYS A 69 -13.27 -2.65 -9.99
CA CYS A 69 -14.13 -1.51 -10.32
C CYS A 69 -14.08 -1.11 -11.81
N THR A 70 -13.15 -1.65 -12.60
CA THR A 70 -13.00 -1.34 -14.03
C THR A 70 -12.60 -2.59 -14.82
N SER A 71 -12.81 -2.60 -16.13
CA SER A 71 -12.20 -3.56 -17.06
C SER A 71 -10.87 -3.07 -17.63
N LEU A 72 -10.51 -1.80 -17.39
CA LEU A 72 -9.34 -1.18 -17.98
C LEU A 72 -8.08 -1.46 -17.17
N GLY A 73 -6.98 -1.68 -17.88
CA GLY A 73 -5.65 -1.74 -17.31
C GLY A 73 -5.10 -0.37 -16.96
N HIS A 74 -3.97 -0.35 -16.23
CA HIS A 74 -3.32 0.89 -15.82
C HIS A 74 -2.93 1.79 -17.00
N ASP A 75 -2.40 1.20 -18.08
CA ASP A 75 -1.93 1.96 -19.24
C ASP A 75 -3.07 2.60 -20.03
N ASP A 76 -4.17 1.87 -20.20
CA ASP A 76 -5.37 2.41 -20.86
C ASP A 76 -5.95 3.58 -20.08
N VAL A 77 -6.09 3.45 -18.76
CA VAL A 77 -6.61 4.54 -17.92
C VAL A 77 -5.73 5.79 -18.04
N ARG A 78 -4.40 5.66 -17.95
CA ARG A 78 -3.48 6.80 -18.11
C ARG A 78 -3.58 7.44 -19.48
N ARG A 79 -3.63 6.62 -20.54
CA ARG A 79 -3.80 7.11 -21.92
C ARG A 79 -5.11 7.86 -22.10
N LEU A 80 -6.22 7.32 -21.58
CA LEU A 80 -7.55 7.90 -21.72
C LEU A 80 -7.73 9.17 -20.89
N ILE A 81 -7.12 9.27 -19.70
CA ILE A 81 -7.09 10.51 -18.91
C ILE A 81 -6.55 11.67 -19.74
N LYS A 82 -5.41 11.46 -20.44
CA LYS A 82 -4.83 12.47 -21.32
C LYS A 82 -5.68 12.71 -22.57
N ALA A 83 -6.05 11.65 -23.27
CA ALA A 83 -6.74 11.74 -24.55
C ALA A 83 -8.10 12.46 -24.44
N LYS A 84 -8.81 12.26 -23.33
CA LYS A 84 -10.12 12.87 -23.06
C LYS A 84 -10.05 14.13 -22.19
N GLY A 85 -8.86 14.58 -21.79
CA GLY A 85 -8.70 15.80 -20.98
C GLY A 85 -9.35 15.72 -19.59
N LEU A 86 -9.34 14.55 -18.96
CA LEU A 86 -10.05 14.29 -17.70
C LEU A 86 -9.25 14.78 -16.51
N LYS A 87 -9.83 15.70 -15.72
CA LYS A 87 -9.10 16.44 -14.67
C LYS A 87 -9.58 16.18 -13.25
N THR A 88 -10.57 15.32 -13.04
CA THR A 88 -11.05 14.99 -11.69
C THR A 88 -11.34 13.49 -11.58
N ILE A 89 -11.18 12.92 -10.38
CA ILE A 89 -11.50 11.50 -10.14
C ILE A 89 -12.95 11.17 -10.54
N PRO A 90 -13.97 11.98 -10.17
CA PRO A 90 -15.35 11.72 -10.61
C PRO A 90 -15.51 11.74 -12.12
N ALA A 91 -14.87 12.67 -12.84
CA ALA A 91 -14.94 12.72 -14.31
C ALA A 91 -14.29 11.48 -14.93
N VAL A 92 -13.15 11.03 -14.39
CA VAL A 92 -12.51 9.78 -14.84
C VAL A 92 -13.42 8.59 -14.61
N MET A 93 -14.01 8.48 -13.41
CA MET A 93 -14.88 7.36 -13.09
C MET A 93 -16.15 7.36 -13.94
N GLN A 94 -16.75 8.52 -14.19
CA GLN A 94 -17.95 8.64 -15.01
C GLN A 94 -17.67 8.32 -16.48
N GLU A 95 -16.65 8.95 -17.06
CA GLU A 95 -16.33 8.84 -18.48
C GLU A 95 -15.78 7.46 -18.86
N LEU A 96 -15.05 6.82 -17.94
CA LEU A 96 -14.48 5.48 -18.15
C LEU A 96 -15.36 4.36 -17.55
N GLU A 97 -16.63 4.66 -17.28
CA GLU A 97 -17.67 3.71 -16.86
C GLU A 97 -17.24 2.85 -15.65
N TRP A 98 -16.70 3.50 -14.62
CA TRP A 98 -16.35 2.82 -13.39
C TRP A 98 -17.58 2.17 -12.76
N LYS A 99 -17.46 0.90 -12.39
CA LYS A 99 -18.57 0.10 -11.83
C LYS A 99 -19.01 0.60 -10.45
N THR A 100 -18.18 1.40 -9.77
CA THR A 100 -18.49 1.95 -8.46
C THR A 100 -18.29 3.47 -8.46
N SER A 101 -19.25 4.19 -7.89
CA SER A 101 -19.23 5.66 -7.81
C SER A 101 -18.10 6.22 -6.93
N CYS A 102 -17.67 5.46 -5.92
CA CYS A 102 -16.64 5.89 -4.97
C CYS A 102 -15.25 5.30 -5.23
N GLY A 103 -15.11 4.38 -6.20
CA GLY A 103 -13.90 3.56 -6.36
C GLY A 103 -13.64 2.63 -5.17
N CYS A 104 -12.39 2.19 -5.04
CA CYS A 104 -11.91 1.34 -3.95
C CYS A 104 -10.49 1.73 -3.53
N ALA A 105 -9.95 1.07 -2.50
CA ALA A 105 -8.61 1.31 -1.96
C ALA A 105 -7.45 1.06 -2.95
N LYS A 106 -7.72 0.43 -4.11
CA LYS A 106 -6.74 0.24 -5.18
C LYS A 106 -6.78 1.37 -6.21
N CYS A 107 -7.97 1.66 -6.74
CA CYS A 107 -8.09 2.62 -7.85
C CYS A 107 -8.11 4.07 -7.40
N ARG A 108 -8.66 4.43 -6.24
CA ARG A 108 -8.66 5.84 -5.79
C ARG A 108 -7.23 6.40 -5.68
N PRO A 109 -6.28 5.76 -4.97
CA PRO A 109 -4.91 6.24 -4.91
C PRO A 109 -4.23 6.30 -6.29
N ALA A 110 -4.51 5.32 -7.16
CA ALA A 110 -3.95 5.27 -8.51
C ALA A 110 -4.45 6.42 -9.38
N LEU A 111 -5.77 6.65 -9.40
CA LEU A 111 -6.38 7.76 -10.14
C LEU A 111 -5.89 9.11 -9.62
N ASN A 112 -5.81 9.27 -8.30
CA ASN A 112 -5.26 10.46 -7.68
C ASN A 112 -3.82 10.74 -8.16
N TYR A 113 -2.97 9.71 -8.14
CA TYR A 113 -1.59 9.81 -8.62
C TYR A 113 -1.51 10.17 -10.11
N TYR A 114 -2.31 9.54 -10.98
CA TYR A 114 -2.29 9.85 -12.41
C TYR A 114 -2.70 11.28 -12.71
N LEU A 115 -3.73 11.79 -12.02
CA LEU A 115 -4.18 13.15 -12.19
C LEU A 115 -3.15 14.16 -11.68
N VAL A 116 -2.47 13.89 -10.55
CA VAL A 116 -1.35 14.73 -10.08
C VAL A 116 -0.20 14.75 -11.09
N CYS A 117 0.13 13.61 -11.70
CA CYS A 117 1.21 13.53 -12.69
C CYS A 117 0.86 14.25 -14.00
N ASP A 118 -0.37 14.14 -14.47
CA ASP A 118 -0.78 14.62 -15.80
C ASP A 118 -1.32 16.05 -15.77
N TRP A 119 -1.80 16.53 -14.62
CA TRP A 119 -2.37 17.87 -14.43
C TRP A 119 -1.87 18.57 -13.15
N PRO A 120 -0.55 18.69 -12.92
CA PRO A 120 0.01 19.17 -11.65
C PRO A 120 -0.47 20.57 -11.24
N ASP A 121 -0.72 21.46 -12.21
CA ASP A 121 -1.15 22.85 -11.94
C ASP A 121 -2.68 23.01 -11.82
N GLN A 122 -3.45 21.97 -12.11
CA GLN A 122 -4.93 22.05 -12.22
C GLN A 122 -5.65 21.06 -11.31
N TYR A 123 -5.06 19.90 -11.05
CA TYR A 123 -5.63 18.90 -10.18
C TYR A 123 -5.21 19.14 -8.73
N ALA A 124 -6.20 19.43 -7.88
CA ALA A 124 -6.00 19.45 -6.44
C ALA A 124 -5.93 18.01 -5.93
N ASP A 125 -4.80 17.66 -5.32
CA ASP A 125 -4.57 16.35 -4.72
C ASP A 125 -5.69 15.98 -3.72
N ASP A 126 -6.34 14.84 -3.95
CA ASP A 126 -7.43 14.35 -3.10
C ASP A 126 -6.86 13.63 -1.87
N TYR A 127 -6.86 14.36 -0.76
CA TYR A 127 -6.40 13.85 0.54
C TYR A 127 -7.08 12.54 0.95
N GLN A 128 -8.35 12.33 0.60
CA GLN A 128 -9.08 11.10 0.95
C GLN A 128 -8.60 9.89 0.16
N SER A 129 -8.06 10.11 -1.03
CA SER A 129 -7.51 9.08 -1.91
C SER A 129 -6.10 8.65 -1.52
N ARG A 130 -5.42 9.38 -0.61
CA ARG A 130 -4.15 8.93 -0.04
C ARG A 130 -4.36 7.74 0.91
N PHE A 131 -3.34 6.90 1.05
CA PHE A 131 -3.38 5.80 2.01
C PHE A 131 -3.49 6.33 3.46
N ILE A 132 -4.08 5.54 4.35
CA ILE A 132 -4.36 5.98 5.73
C ILE A 132 -3.10 6.49 6.45
N ASN A 133 -1.96 5.83 6.25
CA ASN A 133 -0.67 6.19 6.82
C ASN A 133 -0.15 7.54 6.35
N GLU A 134 -0.54 7.99 5.16
CA GLU A 134 -0.21 9.32 4.65
C GLU A 134 -1.18 10.38 5.17
N ARG A 135 -2.42 9.99 5.50
CA ARG A 135 -3.46 10.87 6.03
C ARG A 135 -3.37 11.13 7.53
N VAL A 136 -2.79 10.20 8.30
CA VAL A 136 -2.63 10.36 9.75
C VAL A 136 -1.17 10.36 10.19
N HIS A 137 -0.26 10.29 9.20
CA HIS A 137 1.18 10.29 9.40
C HIS A 137 1.71 9.17 10.31
N ALA A 138 0.90 8.14 10.57
CA ALA A 138 1.16 7.04 11.49
C ALA A 138 0.72 5.71 10.85
N ASN A 139 1.27 4.58 11.29
CA ASN A 139 0.92 3.29 10.71
C ASN A 139 -0.04 2.50 11.60
N ILE A 140 -1.14 2.04 11.01
CA ILE A 140 -2.14 1.22 11.69
C ILE A 140 -1.59 -0.17 12.02
N GLN A 141 -1.82 -0.62 13.24
CA GLN A 141 -1.44 -1.93 13.77
C GLN A 141 -2.63 -2.91 13.71
N LYS A 142 -2.38 -4.20 13.92
CA LYS A 142 -3.42 -5.23 13.84
C LYS A 142 -4.52 -5.07 14.88
N ASP A 143 -4.21 -4.47 16.02
CA ASP A 143 -5.13 -4.17 17.12
C ASP A 143 -5.90 -2.85 16.93
N GLY A 144 -5.73 -2.18 15.79
CA GLY A 144 -6.37 -0.90 15.48
C GLY A 144 -5.68 0.33 16.08
N THR A 145 -4.62 0.14 16.87
CA THR A 145 -3.76 1.23 17.35
C THR A 145 -2.81 1.69 16.25
N TYR A 146 -2.04 2.75 16.51
CA TYR A 146 -1.12 3.36 15.57
C TYR A 146 0.30 3.39 16.12
N SER A 147 1.26 3.39 15.20
CA SER A 147 2.66 3.60 15.48
C SER A 147 3.15 4.93 14.91
N VAL A 148 3.90 5.66 15.73
CA VAL A 148 4.46 6.97 15.41
C VAL A 148 5.97 6.88 15.47
N VAL A 149 6.62 7.27 14.37
CA VAL A 149 8.08 7.31 14.26
C VAL A 149 8.44 8.73 13.80
N PRO A 150 8.92 9.61 14.69
CA PRO A 150 9.40 10.92 14.29
C PRO A 150 10.64 10.79 13.38
N ARG A 151 10.86 11.79 12.53
CA ARG A 151 12.04 11.81 11.67
C ARG A 151 13.30 12.04 12.49
N MET A 152 14.27 11.12 12.36
CA MET A 152 15.64 11.26 12.86
C MET A 152 16.60 11.11 11.67
N TRP A 153 17.53 12.05 11.52
CA TRP A 153 18.44 12.11 10.37
C TRP A 153 19.74 11.35 10.69
N GLY A 154 20.05 10.27 9.97
CA GLY A 154 21.23 9.44 10.29
C GLY A 154 21.15 8.76 11.66
N GLY A 155 19.98 8.74 12.29
CA GLY A 155 19.81 8.32 13.69
C GLY A 155 20.36 9.30 14.73
N VAL A 156 20.73 10.50 14.31
CA VAL A 156 21.19 11.56 15.21
C VAL A 156 20.01 12.13 16.00
N THR A 157 20.24 12.38 17.29
CA THR A 157 19.27 13.03 18.18
C THR A 157 19.98 13.80 19.29
N SER A 158 19.24 14.63 20.02
CA SER A 158 19.71 15.39 21.19
C SER A 158 19.06 14.92 22.49
N ALA A 159 19.63 15.32 23.63
CA ALA A 159 19.03 15.06 24.94
C ALA A 159 17.61 15.67 25.06
N ASN A 160 17.38 16.83 24.46
CA ASN A 160 16.08 17.50 24.48
C ASN A 160 15.03 16.72 23.69
N GLU A 161 15.40 16.25 22.49
CA GLU A 161 14.55 15.40 21.66
C GLU A 161 14.22 14.07 22.32
N LEU A 162 15.19 13.43 22.98
CA LEU A 162 14.99 12.20 23.74
C LEU A 162 14.04 12.42 24.93
N ARG A 163 14.18 13.54 25.66
CA ARG A 163 13.23 13.92 26.72
C ARG A 163 11.84 14.14 26.16
N ALA A 164 11.70 14.84 25.04
CA ALA A 164 10.39 15.06 24.42
C ALA A 164 9.71 13.75 24.00
N ILE A 165 10.47 12.78 23.48
CA ILE A 165 9.94 11.43 23.21
C ILE A 165 9.48 10.78 24.52
N ALA A 166 10.29 10.81 25.58
CA ALA A 166 9.92 10.24 26.87
C ALA A 166 8.65 10.89 27.46
N ASP A 167 8.57 12.22 27.43
CA ASP A 167 7.42 12.98 27.93
C ASP A 167 6.13 12.61 27.18
N VAL A 168 6.22 12.43 25.85
CA VAL A 168 5.10 11.97 25.02
C VAL A 168 4.71 10.54 25.38
N VAL A 169 5.69 9.65 25.56
CA VAL A 169 5.44 8.26 25.96
C VAL A 169 4.68 8.20 27.29
N ASP A 170 5.12 8.96 28.29
CA ASP A 170 4.49 9.01 29.61
C ASP A 170 3.10 9.66 29.54
N LYS A 171 2.97 10.80 28.87
CA LYS A 171 1.71 11.56 28.76
C LYS A 171 0.59 10.75 28.12
N PHE A 172 0.89 10.02 27.04
CA PHE A 172 -0.08 9.22 26.31
C PHE A 172 -0.09 7.74 26.74
N ARG A 173 0.70 7.38 27.77
CA ARG A 173 0.84 6.01 28.28
C ARG A 173 1.12 5.01 27.17
N ILE A 174 2.07 5.35 26.30
CA ILE A 174 2.40 4.55 25.13
C ILE A 174 3.05 3.25 25.61
N PRO A 175 2.46 2.08 25.33
CA PRO A 175 2.86 0.82 25.96
C PRO A 175 4.18 0.26 25.43
N THR A 176 4.65 0.69 24.26
CA THR A 176 5.85 0.14 23.66
C THR A 176 6.65 1.20 22.91
N VAL A 177 7.94 1.28 23.24
CA VAL A 177 8.93 2.11 22.56
C VAL A 177 10.02 1.20 22.04
N LYS A 178 10.32 1.28 20.75
CA LYS A 178 11.24 0.36 20.06
C LYS A 178 12.21 1.09 19.15
N VAL A 179 13.49 0.76 19.26
CA VAL A 179 14.48 1.18 18.26
C VAL A 179 14.27 0.34 16.99
N THR A 180 14.06 1.01 15.87
CA THR A 180 13.88 0.37 14.57
C THR A 180 15.23 0.05 13.94
N GLY A 181 15.25 -0.92 13.02
CA GLY A 181 16.44 -1.15 12.17
C GLY A 181 16.85 0.09 11.38
N GLY A 182 16.00 1.11 11.29
CA GLY A 182 16.24 2.43 10.73
C GLY A 182 17.10 3.39 11.55
N GLN A 183 17.59 3.00 12.74
CA GLN A 183 18.17 3.92 13.73
C GLN A 183 17.19 5.04 14.11
N ARG A 184 15.92 4.67 14.34
CA ARG A 184 14.85 5.60 14.77
C ARG A 184 14.09 5.02 15.94
N ILE A 185 13.41 5.86 16.70
CA ILE A 185 12.55 5.43 17.83
C ILE A 185 11.09 5.34 17.35
N ASP A 186 10.48 4.18 17.54
CA ASP A 186 9.08 3.87 17.20
C ASP A 186 8.25 3.75 18.47
N MET A 187 7.12 4.45 18.50
CA MET A 187 6.17 4.47 19.59
C MET A 187 4.90 3.76 19.13
N LEU A 188 4.58 2.61 19.73
CA LEU A 188 3.47 1.74 19.31
C LEU A 188 2.37 1.69 20.38
N GLY A 189 1.13 1.61 19.93
CA GLY A 189 -0.05 1.50 20.81
C GLY A 189 -0.82 2.82 20.98
N ILE A 190 -0.62 3.80 20.09
CA ILE A 190 -1.27 5.10 20.17
C ILE A 190 -2.69 5.02 19.59
N ARG A 191 -3.69 5.58 20.26
CA ARG A 191 -5.07 5.65 19.73
C ARG A 191 -5.19 6.70 18.63
N LYS A 192 -6.14 6.52 17.72
CA LYS A 192 -6.29 7.39 16.54
C LYS A 192 -6.54 8.85 16.92
N GLU A 193 -7.38 9.06 17.93
CA GLU A 193 -7.77 10.36 18.47
C GLU A 193 -6.61 11.11 19.14
N ASP A 194 -5.61 10.38 19.64
CA ASP A 194 -4.43 10.95 20.31
C ASP A 194 -3.36 11.40 19.30
N LEU A 195 -3.41 10.93 18.04
CA LEU A 195 -2.39 11.22 17.02
C LEU A 195 -2.13 12.72 16.80
N PRO A 196 -3.14 13.61 16.69
CA PRO A 196 -2.88 15.04 16.51
C PRO A 196 -2.13 15.65 17.70
N ALA A 197 -2.45 15.23 18.92
CA ALA A 197 -1.82 15.74 20.13
C ALA A 197 -0.39 15.21 20.29
N VAL A 198 -0.16 13.92 19.99
CA VAL A 198 1.19 13.32 19.94
C VAL A 198 2.07 14.07 18.94
N TRP A 199 1.58 14.32 17.72
CA TRP A 199 2.34 15.05 16.71
C TRP A 199 2.57 16.51 17.08
N ALA A 200 1.62 17.17 17.74
CA ALA A 200 1.79 18.54 18.22
C ALA A 200 2.92 18.63 19.27
N ASP A 201 2.99 17.68 20.21
CA ASP A 201 4.03 17.68 21.24
C ASP A 201 5.40 17.32 20.68
N LEU A 202 5.50 16.32 19.81
CA LEU A 202 6.75 16.01 19.10
C LEU A 202 7.20 17.17 18.20
N GLY A 203 6.27 17.85 17.53
CA GLY A 203 6.54 19.00 16.67
C GLY A 203 7.13 20.19 17.42
N LYS A 204 6.69 20.46 18.67
CA LYS A 204 7.28 21.49 19.53
C LYS A 204 8.77 21.25 19.83
N ALA A 205 9.18 19.97 19.86
CA ALA A 205 10.57 19.58 20.04
C ALA A 205 11.40 19.58 18.73
N GLY A 206 10.78 19.93 17.59
CA GLY A 206 11.44 20.00 16.29
C GLY A 206 11.29 18.74 15.42
N PHE A 207 10.55 17.72 15.87
CA PHE A 207 10.35 16.52 15.07
C PHE A 207 9.37 16.75 13.90
N VAL A 208 9.68 16.11 12.77
CA VAL A 208 8.85 16.16 11.56
C VAL A 208 8.00 14.89 11.44
N SER A 209 6.71 15.05 11.18
CA SER A 209 5.74 13.97 10.99
C SER A 209 5.75 13.38 9.58
N GLY A 210 5.10 12.23 9.39
CA GLY A 210 4.70 11.71 8.06
C GLY A 210 5.79 11.00 7.24
N HIS A 211 7.07 11.15 7.59
CA HIS A 211 8.17 10.61 6.78
C HIS A 211 8.44 9.11 7.01
N ALA A 212 7.93 8.55 8.10
CA ALA A 212 8.15 7.14 8.40
C ALA A 212 7.43 6.18 7.45
N TYR A 213 6.28 6.61 6.95
CA TYR A 213 5.39 5.80 6.12
C TYR A 213 4.99 6.48 4.81
N ALA A 214 5.60 7.63 4.49
CA ALA A 214 5.42 8.27 3.19
C ALA A 214 5.88 7.34 2.05
N LYS A 215 5.28 7.51 0.86
CA LYS A 215 5.76 6.93 -0.40
C LYS A 215 6.94 7.75 -0.93
N GLY A 216 8.04 7.74 -0.19
CA GLY A 216 9.24 8.52 -0.46
C GLY A 216 10.43 8.04 0.36
N LEU A 217 11.43 8.91 0.51
CA LEU A 217 12.66 8.59 1.25
C LEU A 217 12.39 8.46 2.77
N ARG A 218 12.27 7.23 3.24
CA ARG A 218 11.81 6.93 4.62
C ARG A 218 12.91 7.05 5.68
N THR A 219 14.13 6.65 5.37
CA THR A 219 15.22 6.58 6.36
C THR A 219 16.56 6.70 5.67
N VAL A 220 17.45 7.52 6.25
CA VAL A 220 18.87 7.58 5.90
C VAL A 220 19.62 7.09 7.12
N LYS A 221 20.41 6.02 6.95
CA LYS A 221 21.26 5.48 7.99
C LYS A 221 22.68 5.93 7.73
N THR A 222 23.38 6.30 8.79
CA THR A 222 24.81 6.64 8.73
C THR A 222 25.55 5.81 9.76
N CYS A 223 26.81 5.50 9.48
CA CYS A 223 27.73 5.04 10.50
C CYS A 223 27.99 6.19 11.50
N VAL A 224 28.46 5.82 12.69
CA VAL A 224 29.11 6.77 13.60
C VAL A 224 30.49 7.10 13.04
#